data_AF-A0A2C9D5K1-F1
#
_entry.id   AF-A0A2C9D5K1-F1
#
_cell.length_a   1.000
_cell.length_b   1.000
_cell.length_c   1.000
_cell.angle_alpha   90.00
_cell.angle_beta   90.00
_cell.angle_gamma   90.00
#
_symmetry.space_group_name_H-M   'P 1'
#
loop_
_entity.id
_entity.type
_entity.pdbx_description
1 polymer ?
#
loop_
_entity_poly.entity_id
_entity_poly.type
_entity_poly.pdbx_seq_one_letter_code
_entity_poly.pdbx_strand_id
1 'polypeptide(L)'
;MRSVLAAVHAAMHPDTAAVSLFGEEPGAQASNNQPQAGNPGAATSEEVVMTEQTRPGADTNVAAAANLAASLTGATANATGDLATSIKAAATEAKDRIKAILTSPKAEGRTKLAEHLAFNTDSSPEAAEAILDASPAAGAPEAGADDYEKQRLASAGLAQPVTTTAAAQTTGTLKPSAIYDKRRESMKGA
;
A
#
# COMPACT_ATOMS: atom_id res chain seq x y z
N MET A 1 3.57 42.02 27.06
CA MET A 1 3.71 40.58 27.36
C MET A 1 4.10 39.85 26.09
N ARG A 2 5.39 39.92 25.75
CA ARG A 2 6.03 39.17 24.66
C ARG A 2 6.96 38.16 25.33
N SER A 3 7.10 36.97 24.72
CA SER A 3 8.00 35.86 25.09
C SER A 3 7.40 34.71 25.89
N VAL A 4 6.86 33.72 25.15
CA VAL A 4 7.00 32.29 25.50
C VAL A 4 7.23 31.41 24.26
N LEU A 5 7.21 31.94 23.03
CA LEU A 5 7.38 31.16 21.79
C LEU A 5 8.85 31.10 21.34
N ALA A 6 9.76 30.65 22.20
CA ALA A 6 11.20 30.56 21.86
C ALA A 6 11.88 29.28 22.39
N ALA A 7 11.15 28.18 22.57
CA ALA A 7 11.72 26.99 23.22
C ALA A 7 11.18 25.64 22.72
N VAL A 8 11.11 25.40 21.41
CA VAL A 8 11.04 24.01 20.85
C VAL A 8 11.67 23.95 19.45
N HIS A 9 12.87 24.51 19.26
CA HIS A 9 13.64 24.33 18.01
C HIS A 9 15.06 23.87 18.31
N ALA A 10 15.18 22.81 19.11
CA ALA A 10 16.45 22.20 19.46
C ALA A 10 16.26 20.72 19.80
N ALA A 11 16.04 19.88 18.78
CA ALA A 11 16.35 18.44 18.81
C ALA A 11 15.95 17.81 17.47
N MET A 12 16.92 17.56 16.59
CA MET A 12 17.01 16.44 15.61
C MET A 12 17.75 16.87 14.35
N HIS A 13 19.08 16.81 14.40
CA HIS A 13 19.88 16.52 13.22
C HIS A 13 20.89 15.42 13.59
N PRO A 14 20.68 14.16 13.19
CA PRO A 14 21.77 13.21 13.08
C PRO A 14 22.50 13.45 11.76
N ASP A 15 23.76 13.86 11.93
CA ASP A 15 24.91 13.54 11.12
C ASP A 15 24.73 12.30 10.21
N THR A 16 24.87 12.47 8.89
CA THR A 16 25.34 11.41 8.00
C THR A 16 26.11 12.04 6.85
N ALA A 17 27.40 11.79 6.87
CA ALA A 17 28.40 12.16 5.91
C ALA A 17 28.20 11.47 4.54
N ALA A 18 28.73 12.15 3.51
CA ALA A 18 29.43 11.61 2.35
C ALA A 18 28.88 10.35 1.64
N VAL A 19 28.28 10.55 0.46
CA VAL A 19 28.38 9.58 -0.65
C VAL A 19 28.58 10.37 -1.96
N SER A 20 29.84 10.59 -2.30
CA SER A 20 30.27 10.95 -3.66
C SER A 20 31.02 9.75 -4.22
N LEU A 21 30.39 8.88 -5.02
CA LEU A 21 31.08 7.93 -5.90
C LEU A 21 30.09 7.22 -6.84
N PHE A 22 30.52 7.01 -8.08
CA PHE A 22 29.81 6.40 -9.23
C PHE A 22 28.78 7.32 -9.91
N GLY A 23 28.81 7.61 -11.20
CA GLY A 23 29.46 6.93 -12.34
C GLY A 23 28.50 7.05 -13.54
N GLU A 24 29.06 7.14 -14.74
CA GLU A 24 28.41 7.05 -16.07
C GLU A 24 27.89 8.35 -16.73
N GLU A 25 28.75 8.85 -17.63
CA GLU A 25 28.40 9.65 -18.80
C GLU A 25 27.40 8.93 -19.72
N PRO A 26 26.69 9.70 -20.56
CA PRO A 26 26.93 9.47 -21.98
C PRO A 26 26.97 10.75 -22.82
N GLY A 27 27.99 10.81 -23.68
CA GLY A 27 27.73 10.78 -25.12
C GLY A 27 27.29 12.10 -25.76
N ALA A 28 28.29 12.78 -26.32
CA ALA A 28 28.17 13.85 -27.31
C ALA A 28 27.14 13.55 -28.42
N GLN A 29 26.36 14.58 -28.78
CA GLN A 29 26.06 14.88 -30.19
C GLN A 29 26.24 16.36 -30.46
N ALA A 30 27.39 16.67 -31.07
CA ALA A 30 27.60 17.86 -31.86
C ALA A 30 26.91 17.68 -33.22
N SER A 31 26.15 18.66 -33.70
CA SER A 31 26.07 18.91 -35.15
C SER A 31 25.43 20.25 -35.49
N ASN A 32 26.18 21.02 -36.27
CA ASN A 32 25.76 21.95 -37.30
C ASN A 32 24.95 23.20 -36.91
N ASN A 33 25.67 24.33 -36.80
CA ASN A 33 25.26 25.49 -37.58
C ASN A 33 26.47 26.18 -38.22
N GLN A 34 26.39 26.39 -39.53
CA GLN A 34 27.46 26.77 -40.45
C GLN A 34 28.14 28.13 -40.13
N PRO A 35 29.43 28.31 -40.48
CA PRO A 35 30.02 29.63 -40.62
C PRO A 35 29.60 30.25 -41.97
N GLN A 36 28.89 31.39 -41.93
CA GLN A 36 28.69 32.24 -43.10
C GLN A 36 30.03 32.90 -43.48
N ALA A 37 30.43 32.67 -44.72
CA ALA A 37 31.55 33.34 -45.35
C ALA A 37 31.16 34.77 -45.79
N GLY A 38 32.06 35.71 -45.52
CA GLY A 38 32.39 36.79 -46.47
C GLY A 38 31.65 38.12 -46.31
N ASN A 39 32.35 39.12 -45.75
CA ASN A 39 32.60 40.37 -46.47
C ASN A 39 33.82 41.11 -45.89
N PRO A 40 34.91 41.36 -46.65
CA PRO A 40 35.97 42.27 -46.25
C PRO A 40 35.73 43.64 -46.87
N GLY A 41 35.33 44.61 -46.05
CA GLY A 41 35.06 45.98 -46.49
C GLY A 41 35.73 47.00 -45.57
N ALA A 42 36.88 47.49 -46.02
CA ALA A 42 37.46 48.82 -45.80
C ALA A 42 37.56 49.39 -44.38
N ALA A 43 38.82 49.59 -43.97
CA ALA A 43 39.24 50.47 -42.89
C ALA A 43 38.76 51.91 -43.10
N THR A 44 38.14 52.48 -42.08
CA THR A 44 38.19 53.92 -41.80
C THR A 44 38.24 54.12 -40.29
N SER A 45 39.27 54.83 -39.84
CA SER A 45 39.54 55.21 -38.46
C SER A 45 38.43 56.11 -37.93
N GLU A 46 37.65 55.64 -36.96
CA GLU A 46 36.81 56.47 -36.12
C GLU A 46 37.14 56.22 -34.65
N GLU A 47 37.70 57.26 -34.04
CA GLU A 47 37.66 57.66 -32.64
C GLU A 47 37.04 56.65 -31.66
N VAL A 48 37.90 55.90 -30.96
CA VAL A 48 37.51 55.17 -29.74
C VAL A 48 37.28 56.21 -28.65
N VAL A 49 36.10 56.83 -28.66
CA VAL A 49 35.54 57.47 -27.47
C VAL A 49 35.26 56.34 -26.50
N MET A 50 36.09 56.26 -25.46
CA MET A 50 35.90 55.39 -24.30
C MET A 50 34.62 55.80 -23.58
N THR A 51 33.45 55.44 -24.11
CA THR A 51 32.21 55.46 -23.33
C THR A 51 32.29 54.33 -22.34
N GLU A 52 32.35 54.71 -21.07
CA GLU A 52 32.21 53.87 -19.90
C GLU A 52 31.09 52.84 -20.08
N GLN A 53 31.47 51.64 -20.55
CA GLN A 53 30.63 50.45 -20.55
C GLN A 53 30.45 50.05 -19.08
N THR A 54 29.53 50.73 -18.40
CA THR A 54 29.04 50.37 -17.08
C THR A 54 28.59 48.91 -17.14
N ARG A 55 29.28 48.03 -16.40
CA ARG A 55 28.92 46.60 -16.28
C ARG A 55 27.45 46.49 -15.87
N PRO A 56 26.53 45.97 -16.72
CA PRO A 56 25.18 45.66 -16.29
C PRO A 56 25.19 44.28 -15.62
N GLY A 57 25.95 44.14 -14.53
CA GLY A 57 26.25 42.84 -13.94
C GLY A 57 25.70 42.65 -12.53
N ALA A 58 25.49 43.72 -11.77
CA ALA A 58 25.07 43.64 -10.37
C ALA A 58 23.55 43.82 -10.21
N ASP A 59 22.97 44.86 -10.80
CA ASP A 59 21.56 45.21 -10.60
C ASP A 59 20.58 44.20 -11.23
N THR A 60 20.96 43.64 -12.38
CA THR A 60 20.22 42.58 -13.07
C THR A 60 20.19 41.27 -12.27
N ASN A 61 21.30 40.92 -11.62
CA ASN A 61 21.38 39.73 -10.77
C ASN A 61 20.58 39.90 -9.46
N VAL A 62 20.56 41.11 -8.88
CA VAL A 62 19.75 41.41 -7.69
C VAL A 62 18.25 41.36 -8.02
N ALA A 63 17.84 41.91 -9.17
CA ALA A 63 16.45 41.83 -9.62
C ALA A 63 16.02 40.38 -9.95
N ALA A 64 16.90 39.58 -10.57
CA ALA A 64 16.61 38.16 -10.83
C ALA A 64 16.48 37.35 -9.53
N ALA A 65 17.36 37.59 -8.55
CA ALA A 65 17.29 36.95 -7.24
C ALA A 65 16.00 37.33 -6.48
N ALA A 66 15.56 38.58 -6.56
CA ALA A 66 14.30 39.03 -5.94
C ALA A 66 13.07 38.36 -6.57
N ASN A 67 13.04 38.21 -7.89
CA ASN A 67 11.96 37.50 -8.58
C ASN A 67 11.92 36.00 -8.24
N LEU A 68 13.09 35.36 -8.13
CA LEU A 68 13.18 33.97 -7.70
C LEU A 68 12.66 33.79 -6.27
N ALA A 69 13.07 34.67 -5.35
CA ALA A 69 12.59 34.66 -3.97
C ALA A 69 11.06 34.87 -3.88
N ALA A 70 10.51 35.78 -4.68
CA ALA A 70 9.06 35.99 -4.76
C ALA A 70 8.33 34.77 -5.31
N SER A 71 8.88 34.11 -6.34
CA SER A 71 8.32 32.87 -6.91
C SER A 71 8.34 31.72 -5.91
N LEU A 72 9.44 31.52 -5.16
CA LEU A 72 9.51 30.49 -4.12
C LEU A 72 8.51 30.76 -2.99
N THR A 73 8.36 32.02 -2.60
CA THR A 73 7.39 32.42 -1.56
C THR A 73 5.96 32.14 -2.02
N GLY A 74 5.62 32.49 -3.27
CA GLY A 74 4.31 32.21 -3.85
C GLY A 74 4.04 30.72 -4.00
N ALA A 75 5.02 29.93 -4.47
CA ALA A 75 4.90 28.48 -4.59
C ALA A 75 4.70 27.80 -3.22
N THR A 76 5.42 28.26 -2.19
CA THR A 76 5.30 27.73 -0.83
C THR A 76 3.93 28.06 -0.23
N ALA A 77 3.44 29.29 -0.44
CA ALA A 77 2.12 29.70 0.03
C ALA A 77 1.00 28.87 -0.62
N ASN A 78 1.08 28.66 -1.94
CA ASN A 78 0.11 27.83 -2.66
C ASN A 78 0.16 26.37 -2.20
N ALA A 79 1.35 25.76 -2.12
CA ALA A 79 1.51 24.38 -1.66
C ALA A 79 0.97 24.18 -0.23
N THR A 80 1.15 25.17 0.64
CA THR A 80 0.60 25.13 2.01
C THR A 80 -0.93 25.23 2.01
N GLY A 81 -1.50 26.09 1.15
CA GLY A 81 -2.94 26.21 0.98
C GLY A 81 -3.59 24.95 0.41
N ASP A 82 -2.96 24.32 -0.58
CA ASP A 82 -3.41 23.08 -1.19
C ASP A 82 -3.32 21.90 -0.22
N LEU A 83 -2.25 21.84 0.59
CA LEU A 83 -2.11 20.85 1.65
C LEU A 83 -3.20 21.01 2.72
N ALA A 84 -3.45 22.24 3.18
CA ALA A 84 -4.51 22.49 4.16
C ALA A 84 -5.90 22.10 3.61
N THR A 85 -6.15 22.37 2.33
CA THR A 85 -7.41 22.01 1.66
C THR A 85 -7.55 20.50 1.51
N SER A 86 -6.51 19.79 1.09
CA SER A 86 -6.52 18.34 0.92
C SER A 86 -6.67 17.59 2.24
N ILE A 87 -6.00 18.03 3.32
CA ILE A 87 -6.18 17.46 4.66
C ILE A 87 -7.63 17.61 5.13
N LYS A 88 -8.25 18.78 4.88
CA LYS A 88 -9.64 19.03 5.28
C LYS A 88 -10.64 18.19 4.49
N ALA A 89 -10.38 17.99 3.20
CA ALA A 89 -11.17 17.10 2.36
C ALA A 89 -11.05 15.65 2.84
N ALA A 90 -9.83 15.16 3.03
CA ALA A 90 -9.56 13.80 3.52
C ALA A 90 -10.17 13.55 4.91
N ALA A 91 -10.13 14.53 5.81
CA ALA A 91 -10.75 14.41 7.13
C ALA A 91 -12.29 14.33 7.06
N THR A 92 -12.92 15.00 6.09
CA THR A 92 -14.36 14.90 5.84
C THR A 92 -14.72 13.54 5.27
N GLU A 93 -13.99 13.11 4.24
CA GLU A 93 -14.19 11.80 3.60
C GLU A 93 -14.02 10.64 4.59
N ALA A 94 -12.98 10.68 5.43
CA ALA A 94 -12.76 9.68 6.46
C ALA A 94 -13.93 9.63 7.46
N LYS A 95 -14.46 10.77 7.88
CA LYS A 95 -15.63 10.83 8.78
C LYS A 95 -16.88 10.26 8.13
N ASP A 96 -17.13 10.59 6.87
CA ASP A 96 -18.29 10.10 6.14
C ASP A 96 -18.23 8.58 5.97
N ARG A 97 -17.04 8.05 5.64
CA ARG A 97 -16.77 6.62 5.58
C ARG A 97 -16.94 5.91 6.92
N ILE A 98 -16.35 6.44 7.99
CA ILE A 98 -16.50 5.89 9.35
C ILE A 98 -17.99 5.83 9.72
N LYS A 99 -18.73 6.91 9.46
CA LYS A 99 -20.16 6.97 9.73
C LYS A 99 -20.93 5.92 8.92
N ALA A 100 -20.63 5.78 7.63
CA ALA A 100 -21.28 4.79 6.77
C ALA A 100 -21.09 3.36 7.30
N ILE A 101 -19.86 3.00 7.70
CA ILE A 101 -19.55 1.67 8.23
C ILE A 101 -20.28 1.42 9.57
N LEU A 102 -20.24 2.38 10.49
CA LEU A 102 -20.84 2.23 11.82
C LEU A 102 -22.37 2.29 11.83
N THR A 103 -22.98 2.96 10.85
CA THR A 103 -24.44 3.08 10.73
C THR A 103 -25.07 2.06 9.78
N SER A 104 -24.26 1.20 9.17
CA SER A 104 -24.77 0.09 8.35
C SER A 104 -25.55 -0.89 9.21
N PRO A 105 -26.71 -1.40 8.75
CA PRO A 105 -27.47 -2.42 9.47
C PRO A 105 -26.66 -3.70 9.69
N LYS A 106 -25.65 -3.97 8.86
CA LYS A 106 -24.76 -5.14 9.01
C LYS A 106 -23.81 -5.03 10.21
N ALA A 107 -23.61 -3.83 10.74
CA ALA A 107 -22.82 -3.60 11.94
C ALA A 107 -23.56 -4.02 13.22
N GLU A 108 -24.89 -4.17 13.16
CA GLU A 108 -25.67 -4.67 14.29
C GLU A 108 -25.27 -6.10 14.65
N GLY A 109 -24.98 -6.34 15.93
CA GLY A 109 -24.42 -7.61 16.40
C GLY A 109 -22.96 -7.85 16.03
N ARG A 110 -22.28 -6.90 15.36
CA ARG A 110 -20.87 -6.98 14.94
C ARG A 110 -20.08 -5.70 15.22
N THR A 111 -20.54 -4.92 16.20
CA THR A 111 -20.06 -3.54 16.48
C THR A 111 -18.55 -3.44 16.63
N LYS A 112 -17.90 -4.37 17.35
CA LYS A 112 -16.44 -4.36 17.52
C LYS A 112 -15.68 -4.54 16.21
N LEU A 113 -16.20 -5.39 15.31
CA LEU A 113 -15.59 -5.59 14.00
C LEU A 113 -15.83 -4.37 13.11
N ALA A 114 -17.03 -3.79 13.15
CA ALA A 114 -17.34 -2.55 12.44
C ALA A 114 -16.47 -1.38 12.90
N GLU A 115 -16.24 -1.22 14.21
CA GLU A 115 -15.31 -0.25 14.78
C GLU A 115 -13.88 -0.46 14.28
N HIS A 116 -13.42 -1.72 14.26
CA HIS A 116 -12.09 -2.02 13.75
C HIS A 116 -11.95 -1.65 12.26
N LEU A 117 -12.94 -1.99 11.44
CA LEU A 117 -12.96 -1.66 10.02
C LEU A 117 -13.03 -0.14 9.80
N ALA A 118 -13.81 0.58 10.59
CA ALA A 118 -13.96 2.03 10.45
C ALA A 118 -12.71 2.82 10.86
N PHE A 119 -12.06 2.45 11.96
CA PHE A 119 -10.98 3.26 12.55
C PHE A 119 -9.57 2.77 12.22
N ASN A 120 -9.38 1.46 12.05
CA ASN A 120 -8.04 0.87 11.85
C ASN A 120 -7.80 0.46 10.40
N THR A 121 -8.81 0.56 9.55
CA THR A 121 -8.73 0.11 8.16
C THR A 121 -9.19 1.22 7.23
N ASP A 122 -8.51 1.39 6.09
CA ASP A 122 -8.88 2.37 5.06
C ASP A 122 -9.81 1.72 4.02
N SER A 123 -10.75 0.90 4.49
CA SER A 123 -11.69 0.15 3.64
C SER A 123 -12.90 1.00 3.27
N SER A 124 -13.37 0.90 2.02
CA SER A 124 -14.64 1.52 1.62
C SER A 124 -15.83 0.94 2.40
N PRO A 125 -16.95 1.66 2.50
CA PRO A 125 -18.15 1.17 3.18
C PRO A 125 -18.63 -0.17 2.62
N GLU A 126 -18.62 -0.34 1.30
CA GLU A 126 -19.08 -1.56 0.61
C GLU A 126 -18.19 -2.76 0.92
N ALA A 127 -16.87 -2.54 0.96
CA ALA A 127 -15.92 -3.59 1.32
C ALA A 127 -16.07 -4.00 2.79
N ALA A 128 -16.27 -3.03 3.68
CA ALA A 128 -16.51 -3.29 5.09
C ALA A 128 -17.82 -4.06 5.30
N GLU A 129 -18.89 -3.72 4.59
CA GLU A 129 -20.16 -4.43 4.64
C GLU A 129 -20.02 -5.90 4.20
N ALA A 130 -19.27 -6.18 3.14
CA ALA A 130 -19.00 -7.55 2.71
C ALA A 130 -18.28 -8.38 3.80
N ILE A 131 -17.33 -7.77 4.51
CA ILE A 131 -16.60 -8.41 5.61
C ILE A 131 -17.54 -8.66 6.80
N LEU A 132 -18.40 -7.69 7.12
CA LEU A 132 -19.39 -7.83 8.19
C LEU A 132 -20.38 -8.94 7.87
N ASP A 133 -20.83 -9.06 6.62
CA ASP A 133 -21.74 -10.12 6.18
C ASP A 133 -21.12 -11.52 6.24
N ALA A 134 -19.84 -11.65 5.89
CA ALA A 134 -19.11 -12.91 6.00
C ALA A 134 -18.83 -13.32 7.45
N SER A 135 -18.92 -12.39 8.39
CA SER A 135 -18.58 -12.63 9.79
C SER A 135 -19.78 -13.14 10.59
N PRO A 136 -19.59 -14.08 11.53
CA PRO A 136 -20.64 -14.48 12.45
C PRO A 136 -21.05 -13.30 13.34
N ALA A 137 -22.34 -13.17 13.61
CA ALA A 137 -22.83 -12.21 14.60
C ALA A 137 -22.36 -12.62 16.00
N ALA A 138 -22.15 -11.65 16.88
CA ALA A 138 -21.88 -11.92 18.29
C ALA A 138 -23.06 -12.70 18.90
N GLY A 139 -22.79 -13.92 19.35
CA GLY A 139 -23.81 -14.84 19.87
C GLY A 139 -24.43 -15.78 18.83
N ALA A 140 -23.96 -15.76 17.58
CA ALA A 140 -24.23 -16.86 16.66
C ALA A 140 -23.69 -18.17 17.26
N PRO A 141 -24.41 -19.29 17.14
CA PRO A 141 -23.89 -20.58 17.60
C PRO A 141 -22.58 -20.84 16.87
N GLU A 142 -21.49 -20.98 17.62
CA GLU A 142 -20.25 -21.49 17.03
C GLU A 142 -20.60 -22.86 16.44
N ALA A 143 -20.34 -23.04 15.15
CA ALA A 143 -20.38 -24.37 14.54
C ALA A 143 -19.42 -25.24 15.35
N GLY A 144 -20.00 -26.06 16.23
CA GLY A 144 -19.25 -26.72 17.29
C GLY A 144 -18.20 -27.64 16.69
N ALA A 145 -17.13 -27.90 17.44
CA ALA A 145 -16.08 -28.86 17.07
C ALA A 145 -16.65 -30.23 16.61
N ASP A 146 -17.87 -30.58 17.04
CA ASP A 146 -18.61 -31.76 16.61
C ASP A 146 -19.02 -31.74 15.13
N ASP A 147 -19.39 -30.58 14.57
CA ASP A 147 -19.76 -30.46 13.15
C ASP A 147 -18.52 -30.54 12.27
N TYR A 148 -17.40 -29.97 12.75
CA TYR A 148 -16.11 -30.11 12.09
C TYR A 148 -15.62 -31.56 12.09
N GLU A 149 -15.68 -32.28 13.22
CA GLU A 149 -15.31 -33.70 13.27
C GLU A 149 -16.25 -34.56 12.42
N LYS A 150 -17.57 -34.36 12.47
CA LYS A 150 -18.52 -35.08 11.60
C LYS A 150 -18.23 -34.83 10.13
N GLN A 151 -17.94 -33.60 9.74
CA GLN A 151 -17.63 -33.26 8.35
C GLN A 151 -16.27 -33.83 7.91
N ARG A 152 -15.30 -33.86 8.81
CA ARG A 152 -13.99 -34.50 8.60
C ARG A 152 -14.13 -36.02 8.43
N LEU A 153 -14.89 -36.68 9.29
CA LEU A 153 -15.19 -38.12 9.19
C LEU A 153 -15.98 -38.47 7.92
N ALA A 154 -16.97 -37.66 7.55
CA ALA A 154 -17.75 -37.85 6.31
C ALA A 154 -16.87 -37.70 5.05
N SER A 155 -15.96 -36.72 5.04
CA SER A 155 -15.05 -36.49 3.91
C SER A 155 -13.98 -37.59 3.79
N ALA A 156 -13.50 -38.13 4.93
CA ALA A 156 -12.58 -39.25 4.94
C ALA A 156 -13.22 -40.56 4.45
N GLY A 157 -14.53 -40.75 4.66
CA GLY A 157 -15.28 -41.89 4.16
C GLY A 157 -15.43 -41.94 2.63
N LEU A 158 -15.34 -40.80 1.94
CA LEU A 158 -15.40 -40.72 0.47
C LEU A 158 -14.05 -40.98 -0.21
N ALA A 159 -12.94 -40.87 0.51
CA ALA A 159 -11.59 -41.06 -0.02
C ALA A 159 -11.07 -42.51 0.11
N GLN A 160 -11.81 -43.40 0.78
CA GLN A 160 -11.51 -44.82 0.78
C GLN A 160 -11.98 -45.41 -0.56
N PRO A 161 -11.10 -45.96 -1.41
CA PRO A 161 -11.54 -46.74 -2.55
C PRO A 161 -12.39 -47.89 -2.01
N VAL A 162 -13.67 -47.89 -2.40
CA VAL A 162 -14.66 -48.88 -1.99
C VAL A 162 -14.23 -50.22 -2.59
N THR A 163 -13.39 -50.97 -1.88
CA THR A 163 -13.18 -52.39 -2.16
C THR A 163 -14.36 -53.16 -1.61
N THR A 164 -15.41 -53.18 -2.43
CA THR A 164 -16.35 -54.29 -2.60
C THR A 164 -17.06 -54.86 -1.37
N THR A 165 -18.38 -54.65 -1.43
CA THR A 165 -19.48 -55.54 -1.01
C THR A 165 -19.90 -55.55 0.45
N ALA A 166 -21.10 -55.00 0.63
CA ALA A 166 -22.01 -55.22 1.73
C ALA A 166 -22.21 -56.71 2.06
N ALA A 167 -22.00 -57.05 3.32
CA ALA A 167 -22.74 -58.10 3.99
C ALA A 167 -22.95 -57.64 5.43
N ALA A 168 -24.19 -57.32 5.77
CA ALA A 168 -24.62 -57.21 7.15
C ALA A 168 -24.30 -58.55 7.85
N GLN A 169 -23.34 -58.55 8.76
CA GLN A 169 -23.11 -59.66 9.68
C GLN A 169 -23.18 -59.15 11.12
N THR A 170 -24.37 -59.32 11.67
CA THR A 170 -24.64 -59.86 13.00
C THR A 170 -23.60 -59.56 14.08
N THR A 171 -24.03 -58.75 15.05
CA THR A 171 -23.50 -58.68 16.41
C THR A 171 -23.56 -60.04 17.10
N GLY A 172 -22.65 -60.93 16.72
CA GLY A 172 -22.34 -62.16 17.44
C GLY A 172 -20.86 -62.14 17.72
N THR A 173 -20.49 -62.23 18.99
CA THR A 173 -19.10 -62.41 19.44
C THR A 173 -18.35 -63.33 18.48
N LEU A 174 -17.42 -62.78 17.70
CA LEU A 174 -16.58 -63.54 16.79
C LEU A 174 -15.86 -64.59 17.63
N LYS A 175 -16.21 -65.87 17.46
CA LYS A 175 -15.50 -66.98 18.11
C LYS A 175 -14.36 -67.38 17.20
N PRO A 176 -13.09 -67.11 17.57
CA PRO A 176 -11.94 -67.40 16.70
C PRO A 176 -11.85 -68.89 16.36
N SER A 177 -12.24 -69.76 17.29
CA SER A 177 -12.30 -71.21 17.08
C SER A 177 -13.15 -71.60 15.87
N ALA A 178 -14.33 -70.99 15.69
CA ALA A 178 -15.23 -71.28 14.57
C ALA A 178 -14.63 -70.90 13.21
N ILE A 179 -13.69 -69.95 13.18
CA ILE A 179 -12.96 -69.56 11.96
C ILE A 179 -11.89 -70.61 11.63
N TYR A 180 -11.16 -71.08 12.64
CA TYR A 180 -10.13 -72.11 12.45
C TYR A 180 -10.73 -73.46 12.05
N ASP A 181 -11.88 -73.83 12.62
CA ASP A 181 -12.57 -75.07 12.28
C ASP A 181 -13.02 -75.07 10.81
N LYS A 182 -13.65 -73.98 10.34
CA LYS A 182 -14.05 -73.83 8.93
C LYS A 182 -12.87 -73.90 7.97
N ARG A 183 -11.74 -73.26 8.32
CA ARG A 183 -10.53 -73.31 7.48
C ARG A 183 -9.93 -74.71 7.45
N ARG A 184 -10.02 -75.47 8.55
CA ARG A 184 -9.56 -76.86 8.60
C ARG A 184 -10.43 -77.77 7.75
N GLU A 185 -11.74 -77.59 7.77
CA GLU A 185 -12.67 -78.33 6.91
C GLU A 185 -12.41 -78.05 5.43
N SER A 186 -12.19 -76.79 5.05
CA SER A 186 -11.87 -76.44 3.66
C SER A 186 -10.52 -76.99 3.17
N MET A 187 -9.58 -77.20 4.09
CA MET A 187 -8.25 -77.76 3.78
C MET A 187 -8.23 -79.30 3.75
N LYS A 188 -9.31 -79.97 4.15
CA LYS A 188 -9.41 -81.44 4.15
C LYS A 188 -10.03 -82.00 2.86
N GLY A 189 -10.50 -81.12 1.96
CA GLY A 189 -11.09 -81.46 0.68
C GLY A 189 -10.26 -81.05 -0.55
N ALA A 190 -9.01 -80.63 -0.35
CA ALA A 190 -8.01 -80.40 -1.39
C ALA A 190 -6.89 -81.44 -1.28
#